data_AF-E0TEP5-F1
#
_entry.id   AF-E0TEP5-F1
#
_cell.length_a   1.000
_cell.length_b   1.000
_cell.length_c   1.000
_cell.angle_alpha   90.00
_cell.angle_beta   90.00
_cell.angle_gamma   90.00
#
_symmetry.space_group_name_H-M   'P 1'
#
loop_
_entity.id
_entity.type
_entity.pdbx_description
1 polymer ?
#
loop_
_entity_poly.entity_id
_entity_poly.type
_entity_poly.pdbx_seq_one_letter_code
_entity_poly.pdbx_strand_id
1 'polypeptide(L)'
;MMQGISQEKLGEDLGLTFQQVQKYEKGVNRIGAGRLFEIAQILDVPVQFFYDDFQSDEDDSTLSEETTGYEAERTDLFASLATSDGMQLAQAFLRINDVTIRRRIVDLVKAIAEPDSADTKD
;
A
#
# COMPACT_ATOMS: atom_id res chain seq x y z
N MET A 1 17.40 -19.73 9.44
CA MET A 1 16.33 -20.66 9.83
C MET A 1 15.25 -19.84 10.52
N MET A 2 14.16 -19.60 9.81
CA MET A 2 12.98 -18.94 10.37
C MET A 2 12.22 -19.98 11.20
N GLN A 3 12.05 -19.70 12.49
CA GLN A 3 11.63 -20.70 13.46
C GLN A 3 10.16 -21.09 13.26
N GLY A 4 9.89 -22.39 13.18
CA GLY A 4 8.53 -22.95 13.34
C GLY A 4 8.33 -24.31 12.70
N ILE A 5 8.78 -24.51 11.46
CA ILE A 5 8.50 -25.71 10.66
C ILE A 5 9.74 -26.16 9.88
N SER A 6 9.95 -27.47 9.73
CA SER A 6 11.01 -28.00 8.86
C SER A 6 10.62 -27.89 7.39
N GLN A 7 11.59 -27.77 6.49
CA GLN A 7 11.35 -27.71 5.04
C GLN A 7 10.62 -28.95 4.51
N GLU A 8 10.86 -30.11 5.12
CA GLU A 8 10.15 -31.36 4.83
C GLU A 8 8.68 -31.25 5.21
N LYS A 9 8.39 -30.69 6.39
CA LYS A 9 7.02 -30.47 6.85
C LYS A 9 6.28 -29.45 5.99
N LEU A 10 6.95 -28.37 5.59
CA LEU A 10 6.40 -27.40 4.64
C LEU A 10 6.13 -28.03 3.27
N GLY A 11 7.02 -28.90 2.80
CA GLY A 11 6.84 -29.65 1.57
C GLY A 11 5.61 -30.57 1.63
N GLU A 12 5.46 -31.32 2.70
CA GLU A 12 4.28 -32.17 2.94
C GLU A 12 2.97 -31.37 2.92
N ASP A 13 2.93 -30.25 3.66
CA ASP A 13 1.72 -29.42 3.77
C ASP A 13 1.36 -28.71 2.45
N LEU A 14 2.34 -28.51 1.56
CA LEU A 14 2.15 -27.94 0.22
C LEU A 14 1.98 -28.99 -0.90
N GLY A 15 2.08 -30.28 -0.59
CA GLY A 15 2.12 -31.35 -1.59
C GLY A 15 3.33 -31.27 -2.53
N LEU A 16 4.47 -30.76 -2.04
CA LEU A 16 5.71 -30.56 -2.77
C LEU A 16 6.82 -31.47 -2.26
N THR A 17 7.77 -31.79 -3.13
CA THR A 17 8.99 -32.49 -2.71
C THR A 17 9.93 -31.53 -1.97
N PHE A 18 10.75 -32.08 -1.06
CA PHE A 18 11.82 -31.33 -0.38
C PHE A 18 12.72 -30.56 -1.36
N GLN A 19 13.06 -31.18 -2.49
CA GLN A 19 13.86 -30.54 -3.54
C GLN A 19 13.14 -29.33 -4.17
N GLN A 20 11.81 -29.36 -4.27
CA GLN A 20 11.05 -28.25 -4.81
C GLN A 20 10.99 -27.07 -3.83
N VAL A 21 10.83 -27.35 -2.54
CA VAL A 21 10.93 -26.31 -1.49
C VAL A 21 12.32 -25.67 -1.51
N GLN A 22 13.39 -26.46 -1.65
CA GLN A 22 14.74 -25.91 -1.82
C GLN A 22 14.89 -25.05 -3.08
N LYS A 23 14.21 -25.37 -4.19
CA LYS A 23 14.23 -24.52 -5.40
C LYS A 23 13.52 -23.19 -5.19
N TYR A 24 12.50 -23.14 -4.35
CA TYR A 24 11.82 -21.90 -3.95
C TYR A 24 12.69 -21.04 -3.04
N GLU A 25 13.29 -21.64 -2.01
CA GLU A 25 14.19 -20.90 -1.11
C GLU A 25 15.41 -20.32 -1.83
N LYS A 26 15.93 -21.03 -2.83
CA LYS A 26 17.06 -20.57 -3.65
C LYS A 26 16.65 -19.61 -4.78
N GLY A 27 15.36 -19.31 -4.92
CA GLY A 27 14.84 -18.47 -6.00
C GLY A 27 14.99 -19.03 -7.42
N VAL A 28 15.37 -20.31 -7.56
CA VAL A 28 15.53 -20.98 -8.86
C VAL A 28 14.19 -21.15 -9.55
N ASN A 29 13.14 -21.41 -8.76
CA ASN A 29 11.76 -21.46 -9.23
C ASN A 29 10.98 -20.28 -8.66
N ARG A 30 10.27 -19.55 -9.53
CA ARG A 30 9.32 -18.52 -9.10
C ARG A 30 8.11 -19.15 -8.42
N ILE A 31 7.59 -18.47 -7.41
CA ILE A 31 6.37 -18.85 -6.69
C ILE A 31 5.23 -17.97 -7.23
N GLY A 32 4.13 -18.60 -7.64
CA GLY A 32 2.92 -17.85 -8.00
C GLY A 32 2.21 -17.31 -6.76
N ALA A 33 1.45 -16.22 -6.92
CA ALA A 33 0.78 -15.53 -5.80
C ALA A 33 -0.11 -16.44 -4.94
N GLY A 34 -0.87 -17.35 -5.56
CA GLY A 34 -1.70 -18.32 -4.82
C GLY A 34 -0.88 -19.27 -3.93
N ARG A 35 0.28 -19.72 -4.43
CA ARG A 35 1.19 -20.58 -3.66
C ARG A 35 1.88 -19.83 -2.54
N LEU A 36 2.24 -18.56 -2.77
CA LEU A 36 2.80 -17.70 -1.72
C LEU A 36 1.80 -17.48 -0.58
N PHE A 37 0.51 -17.32 -0.92
CA PHE A 37 -0.58 -17.20 0.07
C PHE A 37 -0.79 -18.49 0.88
N GLU A 38 -0.70 -19.66 0.25
CA GLU A 38 -0.73 -20.95 0.97
C GLU A 38 0.45 -21.07 1.95
N ILE A 39 1.66 -20.68 1.53
CA ILE A 39 2.85 -20.69 2.40
C ILE A 39 2.66 -19.75 3.59
N ALA A 40 2.12 -18.54 3.37
CA ALA A 40 1.83 -17.57 4.44
C ALA A 40 0.90 -18.15 5.51
N GLN A 41 -0.17 -18.86 5.09
CA GLN A 41 -1.09 -19.53 6.00
C GLN A 41 -0.42 -20.66 6.80
N ILE A 42 0.43 -21.47 6.16
CA ILE A 42 1.14 -22.57 6.85
C ILE A 42 2.13 -22.04 7.89
N LEU A 43 2.79 -20.93 7.58
CA LEU A 43 3.75 -20.29 8.49
C LEU A 43 3.09 -19.36 9.52
N ASP A 44 1.76 -19.20 9.48
CA ASP A 44 0.97 -18.30 10.34
C ASP A 44 1.49 -16.85 10.34
N VAL A 45 1.82 -16.34 9.15
CA VAL A 45 2.27 -14.96 8.94
C VAL A 45 1.42 -14.26 7.89
N PRO A 46 1.26 -12.91 7.96
CA PRO A 46 0.70 -12.14 6.86
C PRO A 46 1.52 -12.34 5.57
N VAL A 47 0.89 -12.35 4.40
CA VAL A 47 1.60 -12.52 3.11
C VAL A 47 2.64 -11.40 2.87
N GLN A 48 2.42 -10.23 3.44
CA GLN A 48 3.31 -9.07 3.44
C GLN A 48 4.68 -9.37 4.05
N PHE A 49 4.75 -10.36 4.95
CA PHE A 49 5.99 -10.81 5.57
C PHE A 49 7.07 -11.19 4.56
N PHE A 50 6.70 -11.77 3.42
CA PHE A 50 7.65 -12.13 2.35
C PHE A 50 8.15 -10.92 1.54
N TYR A 51 7.56 -9.75 1.78
CA TYR A 51 7.84 -8.50 1.09
C TYR A 51 8.45 -7.42 2.01
N ASP A 52 8.68 -7.72 3.29
CA ASP A 52 9.20 -6.74 4.26
C ASP A 52 10.61 -6.27 3.88
N ASP A 53 11.47 -7.17 3.38
CA ASP A 53 12.81 -6.81 2.87
C ASP A 53 12.77 -6.09 1.50
N PHE A 54 11.63 -6.12 0.80
CA PHE A 54 11.45 -5.34 -0.43
C PHE A 54 11.07 -3.88 -0.13
N GLN A 55 10.64 -3.57 1.10
CA GLN A 55 10.44 -2.18 1.54
C GLN A 55 11.77 -1.48 1.89
N SER A 56 12.85 -2.22 2.13
CA SER A 56 14.19 -1.62 2.31
C SER A 56 14.85 -1.13 1.01
N ASP A 57 14.28 -1.47 -0.15
CA ASP A 57 14.68 -0.97 -1.46
C ASP A 57 13.68 0.06 -2.03
N GLU A 58 12.82 0.68 -1.20
CA GLU A 58 11.94 1.80 -1.60
C GLU A 58 12.68 3.13 -1.82
N ASP A 59 14.01 3.10 -1.92
CA ASP A 59 14.84 4.16 -2.52
C ASP A 59 15.23 3.85 -3.98
N ASP A 60 14.88 2.67 -4.53
CA ASP A 60 15.09 2.37 -5.95
C ASP A 60 13.78 2.09 -6.67
N SER A 61 13.34 3.11 -7.38
CA SER A 61 12.41 3.05 -8.51
C SER A 61 12.61 1.77 -9.32
N THR A 62 11.55 0.95 -9.50
CA THR A 62 11.20 0.25 -10.77
C THR A 62 10.30 -0.97 -10.54
N LEU A 63 9.02 -0.80 -10.18
CA LEU A 63 7.96 -1.73 -10.63
C LEU A 63 6.59 -1.03 -10.70
N SER A 64 6.37 -0.36 -11.83
CA SER A 64 5.12 -0.28 -12.63
C SER A 64 4.83 1.14 -13.15
N GLU A 65 5.24 1.38 -14.40
CA GLU A 65 4.98 2.58 -15.19
C GLU A 65 3.49 2.78 -15.58
N GLU A 66 2.54 2.34 -14.74
CA GLU A 66 1.10 2.57 -14.96
C GLU A 66 0.34 3.08 -13.72
N THR A 67 1.05 3.44 -12.64
CA THR A 67 0.44 3.98 -11.40
C THR A 67 0.96 5.39 -11.04
N THR A 68 1.74 6.03 -11.91
CA THR A 68 2.43 7.32 -11.65
C THR A 68 1.51 8.51 -11.33
N GLY A 69 0.21 8.43 -11.64
CA GLY A 69 -0.76 9.46 -11.21
C GLY A 69 -1.26 9.25 -9.78
N TYR A 70 -1.60 8.01 -9.42
CA TYR A 70 -2.26 7.72 -8.14
C TYR A 70 -1.29 7.68 -6.96
N GLU A 71 -0.03 7.27 -7.16
CA GLU A 71 0.96 7.27 -6.08
C GLU A 71 1.49 8.67 -5.77
N ALA A 72 1.72 9.49 -6.79
CA ALA A 72 2.10 10.89 -6.61
C ALA A 72 0.97 11.69 -5.94
N GLU A 73 -0.27 11.58 -6.44
CA GLU A 73 -1.43 12.24 -5.84
C GLU A 73 -1.68 11.75 -4.41
N ARG A 74 -1.52 10.44 -4.13
CA ARG A 74 -1.61 9.93 -2.75
C ARG A 74 -0.50 10.47 -1.87
N THR A 75 0.74 10.53 -2.35
CA THR A 75 1.88 11.06 -1.58
C THR A 75 1.68 12.54 -1.26
N ASP A 76 1.21 13.33 -2.22
CA ASP A 76 0.88 14.75 -2.05
C ASP A 76 -0.31 14.96 -1.09
N LEU A 77 -1.33 14.10 -1.15
CA LEU A 77 -2.45 14.09 -0.20
C LEU A 77 -2.01 13.74 1.22
N PHE A 78 -1.14 12.74 1.39
CA PHE A 78 -0.59 12.38 2.71
C PHE A 78 0.31 13.47 3.26
N ALA A 79 1.17 14.06 2.43
CA ALA A 79 2.03 15.18 2.83
C ALA A 79 1.21 16.41 3.23
N SER A 80 0.16 16.74 2.49
CA SER A 80 -0.74 17.87 2.82
C SER A 80 -1.57 17.62 4.07
N LEU A 81 -2.07 16.40 4.29
CA LEU A 81 -2.77 16.02 5.53
C LEU A 81 -1.85 15.93 6.75
N ALA A 82 -0.57 15.62 6.55
CA ALA A 82 0.43 15.59 7.62
C ALA A 82 0.77 17.00 8.17
N THR A 83 0.36 18.06 7.47
CA THR A 83 0.50 19.43 7.99
C THR A 83 -0.40 19.65 9.22
N SER A 84 0.02 20.57 10.09
CA SER A 84 -0.75 20.97 11.28
C SER A 84 -2.17 21.42 10.92
N ASP A 85 -2.31 22.17 9.82
CA ASP A 85 -3.60 22.70 9.38
C ASP A 85 -4.46 21.61 8.72
N GLY A 86 -3.84 20.71 7.94
CA GLY A 86 -4.51 19.55 7.34
C GLY A 86 -5.11 18.61 8.39
N MET A 87 -4.35 18.28 9.44
CA MET A 87 -4.85 17.45 10.54
C MET A 87 -5.96 18.14 11.34
N GLN A 88 -5.83 19.44 11.62
CA GLN A 88 -6.87 20.20 12.33
C GLN A 88 -8.18 20.25 11.53
N LEU A 89 -8.09 20.49 10.22
CA LEU A 89 -9.25 20.47 9.33
C LEU A 89 -9.91 19.10 9.30
N ALA A 90 -9.13 18.02 9.15
CA ALA A 90 -9.65 16.65 9.15
C ALA A 90 -10.37 16.30 10.46
N GLN A 91 -9.77 16.63 11.61
CA GLN A 91 -10.39 16.40 12.93
C GLN A 91 -11.66 17.22 13.13
N ALA A 92 -11.68 18.49 12.71
CA ALA A 92 -12.86 19.34 12.80
C ALA A 92 -13.99 18.83 11.89
N PHE A 93 -13.66 18.41 10.66
CA PHE A 93 -14.62 17.90 9.69
C PHE A 93 -15.30 16.60 10.16
N LEU A 94 -14.56 15.69 10.82
CA LEU A 94 -15.10 14.44 11.37
C LEU A 94 -16.15 14.66 12.47
N ARG A 95 -16.14 15.81 13.16
CA ARG A 95 -17.13 16.14 14.20
C ARG A 95 -18.47 16.60 13.64
N ILE A 96 -18.56 16.83 12.33
CA ILE A 96 -19.76 17.33 11.66
C ILE A 96 -20.66 16.16 11.30
N ASN A 97 -21.73 15.94 12.05
CA ASN A 97 -22.68 14.86 11.79
C ASN A 97 -23.59 15.14 10.59
N ASP A 98 -23.90 16.41 10.31
CA ASP A 98 -24.77 16.79 9.21
C ASP A 98 -24.06 16.65 7.84
N VAL A 99 -24.62 15.79 6.98
CA VAL A 99 -24.09 15.49 5.64
C VAL A 99 -24.20 16.71 4.71
N THR A 100 -25.25 17.51 4.85
CA THR A 100 -25.46 18.73 4.05
C THR A 100 -24.43 19.78 4.38
N ILE A 101 -24.10 19.95 5.67
CA ILE A 101 -23.05 20.89 6.11
C ILE A 101 -21.68 20.43 5.62
N ARG A 102 -21.36 19.13 5.76
CA ARG A 102 -20.13 18.56 5.23
C ARG A 102 -19.96 18.84 3.74
N ARG A 103 -21.02 18.66 2.95
CA ARG A 103 -21.01 18.95 1.50
C ARG A 103 -20.71 20.42 1.22
N ARG A 104 -21.38 21.35 1.91
CA ARG A 104 -21.15 22.79 1.73
C ARG A 104 -19.73 23.22 2.06
N ILE A 105 -19.11 22.62 3.08
CA ILE A 105 -17.71 22.91 3.44
C ILE A 105 -16.76 22.42 2.34
N VAL A 106 -16.98 21.23 1.80
CA VAL A 106 -16.19 20.71 0.68
C VAL A 106 -16.33 21.63 -0.54
N ASP A 107 -17.55 22.06 -0.86
CA ASP A 107 -17.80 22.96 -1.99
C ASP A 107 -17.09 24.32 -1.80
N LEU A 108 -17.08 24.85 -0.57
CA LEU A 108 -16.35 26.08 -0.24
C LEU A 108 -14.83 25.92 -0.41
N VAL A 109 -14.26 24.83 0.13
CA VAL A 109 -12.81 24.58 0.02
C VAL A 109 -12.41 24.42 -1.45
N LYS A 110 -13.23 23.76 -2.27
CA LYS A 110 -13.01 23.63 -3.72
C LYS A 110 -13.06 24.99 -4.42
N ALA A 111 -14.06 25.81 -4.13
CA ALA A 111 -14.19 27.14 -4.73
C ALA A 111 -13.00 28.07 -4.42
N ILE A 112 -12.35 27.88 -3.26
CA ILE A 112 -11.15 28.66 -2.88
C ILE A 112 -9.87 28.05 -3.49
N ALA A 113 -9.83 26.72 -3.67
CA ALA A 113 -8.66 26.02 -4.19
C ALA A 113 -8.53 26.08 -5.73
N GLU A 114 -9.62 26.33 -6.45
CA GLU A 114 -9.56 26.62 -7.89
C GLU A 114 -9.02 28.05 -8.09
N PRO A 115 -7.88 28.23 -8.79
CA PRO A 115 -7.37 29.57 -9.07
C PRO A 115 -8.37 30.32 -9.95
N ASP A 116 -8.67 31.56 -9.57
CA ASP A 116 -9.56 32.48 -10.28
C ASP A 116 -9.09 32.61 -11.74
N SER A 117 -9.76 31.90 -12.65
CA SER A 117 -9.48 31.98 -14.08
C SER A 117 -10.25 33.16 -14.68
N ALA A 118 -10.02 34.34 -14.09
CA ALA A 118 -10.64 35.59 -14.51
C ALA A 118 -9.81 36.79 -14.04
N ASP A 119 -8.70 37.08 -14.72
CA ASP A 119 -8.09 38.42 -14.92
C ASP A 119 -6.74 38.22 -15.63
N THR A 120 -6.36 38.82 -16.76
CA THR A 120 -6.93 39.84 -17.65
C THR A 120 -6.24 39.63 -19.02
N LYS A 121 -7.03 39.49 -20.08
CA LYS A 121 -6.60 39.87 -21.43
C LYS A 121 -6.74 41.39 -21.49
N ASP A 122 -5.61 42.10 -21.54
CA ASP A 122 -5.36 43.30 -22.35
C ASP A 122 -3.94 43.83 -22.09
#